data_AF-A0A7Y5F3V1-F1
#
_entry.id   AF-A0A7Y5F3V1-F1
#
_cell.length_a   1.000
_cell.length_b   1.000
_cell.length_c   1.000
_cell.angle_alpha   90.00
_cell.angle_beta   90.00
_cell.angle_gamma   90.00
#
_symmetry.space_group_name_H-M   'P 1'
#
loop_
_entity.id
_entity.type
_entity.pdbx_description
1 polymer ?
#
loop_
_entity_poly.entity_id
_entity_poly.type
_entity_poly.pdbx_seq_one_letter_code
_entity_poly.pdbx_strand_id
1 'polypeptide(L)'
;MKNLMYRLFVALMLLSVLVTACAQPTAEPQTATEAPTEEVAEVEPTEAPAAEPTEAASEPAMEELPMVDPAAVTGDIVSAGSSTVFPLAEAVAAQFEDEGYTGNLTIDSIGSGAGLERFCVTGETDIANASRAIKDSEVESCRAIGREPLEFRVGTDALAVVVSAENDFVTDLTFEQLAAIFSGTAATWADVDPSFPAEAIQLFSPGTDSGTFDYFVEEIFDEDPTGIQNAPGIQLSEDDNVLVQGVLGSPYAIAYFGYAYYQE
;
A
#
# COMPACT_ATOMS: atom_id res chain seq x y z
N MET A 1 -11.14 9.78 -63.48
CA MET A 1 -10.43 10.41 -62.34
C MET A 1 -9.81 9.40 -61.36
N LYS A 2 -10.40 8.21 -61.10
CA LYS A 2 -9.81 7.20 -60.19
C LYS A 2 -8.51 6.53 -60.67
N ASN A 3 -8.26 6.42 -61.98
CA ASN A 3 -7.06 5.73 -62.50
C ASN A 3 -5.82 6.64 -62.67
N LEU A 4 -5.98 7.96 -62.52
CA LEU A 4 -4.88 8.93 -62.59
C LEU A 4 -4.22 9.10 -61.20
N MET A 5 -5.03 9.03 -60.14
CA MET A 5 -4.57 9.15 -58.75
C MET A 5 -3.79 7.90 -58.29
N TYR A 6 -4.18 6.71 -58.78
CA TYR A 6 -3.46 5.46 -58.49
C TYR A 6 -2.08 5.38 -59.18
N ARG A 7 -1.96 5.98 -60.37
CA ARG A 7 -0.67 6.07 -61.09
C ARG A 7 0.28 7.11 -60.49
N LEU A 8 -0.25 8.15 -59.83
CA LEU A 8 0.55 9.10 -59.05
C LEU A 8 1.05 8.49 -57.73
N PHE A 9 0.27 7.61 -57.11
CA PHE A 9 0.63 6.96 -55.83
C PHE A 9 1.68 5.85 -55.98
N VAL A 10 1.66 5.09 -57.08
CA VAL A 10 2.67 4.04 -57.34
C VAL A 10 4.01 4.62 -57.81
N ALA A 11 4.01 5.83 -58.39
CA ALA A 11 5.24 6.53 -58.80
C ALA A 11 5.99 7.20 -57.63
N LEU A 12 5.37 7.36 -56.46
CA LEU A 12 5.96 8.01 -55.29
C LEU A 12 6.65 7.03 -54.31
N MET A 13 6.51 5.71 -54.52
CA MET A 13 7.13 4.67 -53.67
C MET A 13 8.46 4.11 -54.23
N LEU A 14 9.06 4.74 -55.25
CA LEU A 14 10.29 4.26 -55.91
C LEU A 14 11.45 5.27 -55.87
N LEU A 15 11.48 6.18 -54.88
CA LEU A 15 12.54 7.20 -54.81
C LEU A 15 12.99 7.55 -53.38
N SER A 16 13.68 6.62 -52.70
CA SER A 16 14.66 6.96 -51.64
C SER A 16 15.44 5.73 -51.16
N VAL A 17 16.19 5.10 -52.08
CA VAL A 17 17.36 4.30 -51.70
C VAL A 17 18.55 4.97 -52.37
N LEU A 18 19.43 5.60 -51.56
CA LEU A 18 20.86 5.79 -51.83
C LEU A 18 21.56 6.43 -50.62
N VAL A 19 22.19 5.54 -49.84
CA VAL A 19 23.57 5.60 -49.33
C VAL A 19 24.07 6.89 -48.67
N THR A 20 24.35 6.81 -47.37
CA THR A 20 25.58 7.38 -46.80
C THR A 20 26.18 6.40 -45.79
N ALA A 21 27.17 5.63 -46.24
CA ALA A 21 28.07 4.88 -45.38
C ALA A 21 29.18 5.82 -44.91
N CYS A 22 29.19 6.18 -43.63
CA CYS A 22 30.35 6.75 -42.96
C CYS A 22 30.94 5.67 -42.07
N ALA A 23 32.04 5.07 -42.54
CA ALA A 23 32.93 4.26 -41.74
C ALA A 23 33.63 5.16 -40.71
N GLN A 24 33.49 4.83 -39.42
CA GLN A 24 34.35 5.37 -38.36
C GLN A 24 35.52 4.41 -38.10
N PRO A 25 36.66 4.94 -37.63
CA PRO A 25 37.90 4.19 -37.56
C PRO A 25 37.85 3.15 -36.44
N THR A 26 38.45 2.01 -36.73
CA THR A 26 38.75 0.92 -35.81
C THR A 26 39.47 1.45 -34.57
N ALA A 27 38.88 1.29 -33.39
CA ALA A 27 39.59 1.46 -32.13
C ALA A 27 40.55 0.27 -31.96
N GLU A 28 41.82 0.58 -31.77
CA GLU A 28 42.87 -0.37 -31.41
C GLU A 28 42.57 -1.04 -30.06
N PRO A 29 43.06 -2.27 -29.82
CA PRO A 29 42.86 -2.94 -28.54
C PRO A 29 43.65 -2.20 -27.47
N GLN A 30 42.95 -1.59 -26.51
CA GLN A 30 43.60 -1.06 -25.32
C GLN A 30 44.11 -2.24 -24.49
N THR A 31 45.44 -2.37 -24.46
CA THR A 31 46.20 -3.11 -23.47
C THR A 31 45.70 -2.78 -22.07
N ALA A 32 45.38 -3.81 -21.29
CA ALA A 32 45.16 -3.72 -19.86
C ALA A 32 46.38 -3.10 -19.19
N THR A 33 46.19 -1.93 -18.58
CA THR A 33 47.16 -1.37 -17.63
C THR A 33 46.91 -2.05 -16.30
N GLU A 34 47.87 -2.88 -15.87
CA GLU A 34 47.99 -3.33 -14.49
C GLU A 34 48.00 -2.11 -13.56
N ALA A 35 47.05 -2.07 -12.63
CA ALA A 35 47.13 -1.18 -11.49
C ALA A 35 48.26 -1.64 -10.55
N PRO A 36 49.00 -0.72 -9.90
CA PRO A 36 50.06 -1.08 -8.98
C PRO A 36 49.49 -1.84 -7.78
N THR A 37 50.13 -2.96 -7.44
CA THR A 37 49.91 -3.68 -6.19
C THR A 37 50.44 -2.82 -5.05
N GLU A 38 49.55 -2.10 -4.37
CA GLU A 38 49.87 -1.54 -3.05
C GLU A 38 49.73 -2.63 -1.99
N GLU A 39 50.79 -2.72 -1.20
CA GLU A 39 51.04 -3.62 -0.10
C GLU A 39 49.98 -3.45 0.98
N VAL A 40 49.21 -4.51 1.26
CA VAL A 40 48.23 -4.53 2.35
C VAL A 40 49.01 -4.54 3.66
N ALA A 41 49.08 -3.38 4.32
CA ALA A 41 49.48 -3.29 5.71
C ALA A 41 48.40 -3.96 6.57
N GLU A 42 48.82 -4.92 7.38
CA GLU A 42 48.03 -5.61 8.40
C GLU A 42 47.47 -4.58 9.40
N VAL A 43 46.16 -4.36 9.35
CA VAL A 43 45.46 -3.48 10.29
C VAL A 43 45.17 -4.31 11.54
N GLU A 44 45.83 -3.99 12.64
CA GLU A 44 45.48 -4.53 13.96
C GLU A 44 44.00 -4.25 14.28
N PRO A 45 43.30 -5.18 14.95
CA PRO A 45 41.88 -5.01 15.23
C PRO A 45 41.70 -3.87 16.25
N THR A 46 41.20 -2.73 15.77
CA THR A 46 40.68 -1.67 16.62
C THR A 46 39.49 -2.21 17.41
N GLU A 47 39.68 -2.32 18.72
CA GLU A 47 38.63 -2.65 19.69
C GLU A 47 37.50 -1.62 19.55
N ALA A 48 36.31 -2.08 19.18
CA ALA A 48 35.12 -1.25 19.12
C ALA A 48 34.85 -0.67 20.52
N PRO A 49 34.50 0.62 20.65
CA PRO A 49 34.05 1.13 21.94
C PRO A 49 32.83 0.34 22.36
N ALA A 50 32.88 -0.26 23.55
CA ALA A 50 31.73 -0.88 24.16
C ALA A 50 30.61 0.17 24.21
N ALA A 51 29.52 -0.10 23.48
CA ALA A 51 28.30 0.68 23.59
C ALA A 51 27.87 0.60 25.06
N GLU A 52 27.83 1.76 25.72
CA GLU A 52 27.16 1.88 27.00
C GLU A 52 25.71 1.40 26.82
N PRO A 53 25.16 0.62 27.77
CA PRO A 53 23.80 0.15 27.64
C PRO A 53 22.89 1.37 27.68
N THR A 54 22.32 1.72 26.52
CA THR A 54 21.18 2.62 26.44
C THR A 54 20.11 2.06 27.35
N GLU A 55 19.81 2.82 28.40
CA GLU A 55 18.76 2.55 29.35
C GLU A 55 17.46 2.38 28.54
N ALA A 56 16.97 1.13 28.47
CA ALA A 56 15.70 0.83 27.85
C ALA A 56 14.66 1.72 28.54
N ALA A 57 14.06 2.63 27.78
CA ALA A 57 12.89 3.37 28.23
C ALA A 57 11.89 2.32 28.71
N SER A 58 11.58 2.35 30.00
CA SER A 58 10.61 1.45 30.60
C SER A 58 9.28 1.64 29.89
N GLU A 59 8.85 0.62 29.13
CA GLU A 59 7.46 0.52 28.70
C GLU A 59 6.58 0.69 29.95
N PRO A 60 5.56 1.56 29.93
CA PRO A 60 4.65 1.64 31.05
C PRO A 60 4.05 0.25 31.24
N ALA A 61 4.17 -0.28 32.45
CA ALA A 61 3.52 -1.53 32.81
C ALA A 61 2.01 -1.36 32.60
N MET A 62 1.48 -1.89 31.49
CA MET A 62 0.05 -2.14 31.37
C MET A 62 -0.32 -3.06 32.53
N GLU A 63 -1.04 -2.52 33.52
CA GLU A 63 -1.71 -3.36 34.51
C GLU A 63 -2.55 -4.38 33.73
N GLU A 64 -2.30 -5.68 33.95
CA GLU A 64 -3.08 -6.73 33.31
C GLU A 64 -4.57 -6.48 33.59
N LEU A 65 -5.33 -6.24 32.52
CA LEU A 65 -6.77 -6.04 32.64
C LEU A 65 -7.41 -7.33 33.18
N PRO A 66 -8.37 -7.22 34.11
CA PRO A 66 -9.03 -8.39 34.65
C PRO A 66 -9.78 -9.12 33.53
N MET A 67 -9.76 -10.45 33.58
CA MET A 67 -10.61 -11.27 32.71
C MET A 67 -12.08 -10.91 32.95
N VAL A 68 -12.79 -10.60 31.87
CA VAL A 68 -14.22 -10.24 31.89
C VAL A 68 -15.04 -11.50 31.64
N ASP A 69 -16.12 -11.68 32.41
CA ASP A 69 -17.16 -12.67 32.14
C ASP A 69 -18.19 -12.06 31.16
N PRO A 70 -18.25 -12.50 29.88
CA PRO A 70 -19.15 -11.90 28.89
C PRO A 70 -20.62 -11.93 29.31
N ALA A 71 -21.04 -12.96 30.04
CA ALA A 71 -22.42 -13.10 30.52
C ALA A 71 -22.79 -12.07 31.61
N ALA A 72 -21.79 -11.45 32.25
CA ALA A 72 -22.00 -10.39 33.24
C ALA A 72 -22.02 -8.98 32.62
N VAL A 73 -21.64 -8.82 31.35
CA VAL A 73 -21.61 -7.53 30.66
C VAL A 73 -23.02 -7.15 30.19
N THR A 74 -23.39 -5.89 30.39
CA THR A 74 -24.72 -5.35 30.05
C THR A 74 -24.58 -4.03 29.30
N GLY A 75 -25.59 -3.71 28.49
CA GLY A 75 -25.57 -2.52 27.62
C GLY A 75 -25.10 -2.88 26.22
N ASP A 76 -25.18 -1.90 25.33
CA ASP A 76 -24.73 -2.04 23.95
C ASP A 76 -23.23 -1.74 23.86
N ILE A 77 -22.54 -2.39 22.92
CA ILE A 77 -21.15 -2.13 22.58
C ILE A 77 -21.09 -1.72 21.12
N VAL A 78 -20.54 -0.53 20.85
CA VAL A 78 -20.45 0.04 19.51
C VAL A 78 -18.98 0.19 19.11
N SER A 79 -18.62 -0.46 18.00
CA SER A 79 -17.30 -0.39 17.38
C SER A 79 -17.42 0.19 15.97
N ALA A 80 -16.46 1.02 15.58
CA ALA A 80 -16.34 1.47 14.19
C ALA A 80 -14.88 1.65 13.78
N GLY A 81 -14.56 1.42 12.51
CA GLY A 81 -13.27 1.82 11.96
C GLY A 81 -12.77 0.99 10.79
N SER A 82 -11.50 0.58 10.89
CA SER A 82 -10.73 -0.10 9.83
C SER A 82 -11.44 -1.30 9.21
N SER A 83 -11.51 -1.32 7.87
CA SER A 83 -11.91 -2.47 7.08
C SER A 83 -10.95 -3.65 7.25
N THR A 84 -9.64 -3.39 7.36
CA THR A 84 -8.63 -4.43 7.57
C THR A 84 -8.80 -5.17 8.90
N VAL A 85 -9.22 -4.49 9.96
CA VAL A 85 -9.50 -5.11 11.27
C VAL A 85 -10.92 -5.68 11.35
N PHE A 86 -11.82 -5.29 10.43
CA PHE A 86 -13.23 -5.66 10.48
C PHE A 86 -13.47 -7.18 10.56
N PRO A 87 -12.84 -8.05 9.74
CA PRO A 87 -13.04 -9.50 9.85
C PRO A 87 -12.60 -10.07 11.20
N LEU A 88 -11.53 -9.52 11.79
CA LEU A 88 -11.08 -9.92 13.13
C LEU A 88 -12.08 -9.46 14.20
N ALA A 89 -12.58 -8.24 14.10
CA ALA A 89 -13.57 -7.71 15.04
C ALA A 89 -14.87 -8.52 15.00
N GLU A 90 -15.34 -8.92 13.82
CA GLU A 90 -16.52 -9.81 13.67
C GLU A 90 -16.28 -11.16 14.35
N ALA A 91 -15.10 -11.76 14.17
CA ALA A 91 -14.77 -13.04 14.82
C ALA A 91 -14.71 -12.93 16.34
N VAL A 92 -14.12 -11.84 16.88
CA VAL A 92 -14.07 -11.58 18.32
C VAL A 92 -15.47 -11.34 18.89
N ALA A 93 -16.31 -10.59 18.19
CA ALA A 93 -17.69 -10.34 18.62
C ALA A 93 -18.52 -11.64 18.63
N ALA A 94 -18.42 -12.46 17.59
CA ALA A 94 -19.10 -13.76 17.54
C ALA A 94 -18.66 -14.66 18.71
N GLN A 95 -17.37 -14.70 19.03
CA GLN A 95 -16.88 -15.44 20.18
C GLN A 95 -17.43 -14.87 21.51
N PHE A 96 -17.45 -13.55 21.67
CA PHE A 96 -17.94 -12.90 22.88
C PHE A 96 -19.45 -13.16 23.12
N GLU A 97 -20.24 -13.20 22.04
CA GLU A 97 -21.65 -13.62 22.07
C GLU A 97 -21.80 -15.10 22.44
N ASP A 98 -21.01 -15.99 21.84
CA ASP A 98 -21.00 -17.43 22.16
C ASP A 98 -20.63 -17.72 23.63
N GLU A 99 -19.81 -16.87 24.24
CA GLU A 99 -19.42 -16.93 25.65
C GLU A 99 -20.48 -16.36 26.60
N GLY A 100 -21.59 -15.83 26.08
CA GLY A 100 -22.81 -15.54 26.84
C GLY A 100 -23.20 -14.07 26.92
N TYR A 101 -22.53 -13.17 26.21
CA TYR A 101 -22.98 -11.78 26.09
C TYR A 101 -24.33 -11.69 25.39
N THR A 102 -25.25 -10.87 25.92
CA THR A 102 -26.63 -10.75 25.40
C THR A 102 -27.03 -9.33 25.03
N GLY A 103 -26.10 -8.37 25.07
CA GLY A 103 -26.35 -7.00 24.61
C GLY A 103 -26.26 -6.88 23.08
N ASN A 104 -26.41 -5.67 22.54
CA ASN A 104 -26.23 -5.46 21.10
C ASN A 104 -24.77 -5.07 20.82
N LEU A 105 -24.11 -5.85 19.96
CA LEU A 105 -22.82 -5.49 19.36
C LEU A 105 -23.05 -4.90 17.98
N THR A 106 -22.52 -3.71 17.74
CA THR A 106 -22.47 -3.11 16.40
C THR A 106 -21.03 -2.91 15.97
N ILE A 107 -20.69 -3.34 14.76
CA ILE A 107 -19.36 -3.13 14.17
C ILE A 107 -19.56 -2.48 12.81
N ASP A 108 -19.12 -1.23 12.67
CA ASP A 108 -19.18 -0.48 11.43
C ASP A 108 -17.80 -0.43 10.74
N SER A 109 -17.69 -0.98 9.52
CA SER A 109 -16.51 -0.80 8.66
C SER A 109 -16.62 0.51 7.89
N ILE A 110 -15.86 1.53 8.30
CA ILE A 110 -15.93 2.90 7.74
C ILE A 110 -14.56 3.55 7.49
N GLY A 111 -13.46 2.82 7.69
CA GLY A 111 -12.10 3.36 7.62
C GLY A 111 -11.56 3.78 9.00
N SER A 112 -10.24 3.71 9.17
CA SER A 112 -9.58 4.00 10.47
C SER A 112 -9.80 5.45 10.90
N GLY A 113 -9.68 6.41 9.98
CA GLY A 113 -9.86 7.83 10.25
C GLY A 113 -11.28 8.15 10.70
N ALA A 114 -12.30 7.71 9.95
CA ALA A 114 -13.70 7.93 10.32
C ALA A 114 -14.09 7.21 11.62
N GLY A 115 -13.53 6.03 11.89
CA GLY A 115 -13.69 5.33 13.17
C GLY A 115 -13.13 6.10 14.35
N LEU A 116 -11.90 6.61 14.21
CA LEU A 116 -11.25 7.44 15.21
C LEU A 116 -11.95 8.79 15.40
N GLU A 117 -12.52 9.38 14.35
CA GLU A 117 -13.36 10.58 14.47
C GLU A 117 -14.62 10.30 15.32
N ARG A 118 -15.34 9.19 15.06
CA ARG A 118 -16.50 8.82 15.88
C ARG A 118 -16.12 8.55 17.34
N PHE A 119 -14.94 7.98 17.56
CA PHE A 119 -14.46 7.65 18.90
C PHE A 119 -13.94 8.87 19.68
N CYS A 120 -13.13 9.72 19.03
CA CYS A 120 -12.41 10.83 19.66
C CYS A 120 -13.10 12.19 19.55
N VAL A 121 -14.02 12.38 18.59
CA VAL A 121 -14.68 13.68 18.38
C VAL A 121 -16.16 13.60 18.77
N THR A 122 -16.92 12.66 18.21
CA THR A 122 -18.36 12.55 18.51
C THR A 122 -18.61 11.79 19.81
N GLY A 123 -17.71 10.85 20.15
CA GLY A 123 -17.83 10.00 21.33
C GLY A 123 -18.93 8.94 21.21
N GLU A 124 -19.33 8.59 19.98
CA GLU A 124 -20.46 7.70 19.69
C GLU A 124 -20.11 6.22 19.80
N THR A 125 -18.82 5.87 19.75
CA THR A 125 -18.33 4.49 19.83
C THR A 125 -17.56 4.22 21.12
N ASP A 126 -17.57 2.96 21.54
CA ASP A 126 -16.78 2.41 22.66
C ASP A 126 -15.41 1.94 22.20
N ILE A 127 -15.30 1.49 20.94
CA ILE A 127 -14.08 0.93 20.34
C ILE A 127 -13.85 1.58 18.97
N ALA A 128 -12.59 1.97 18.72
CA ALA A 128 -12.12 2.36 17.39
C ALA A 128 -11.15 1.30 16.87
N ASN A 129 -11.52 0.67 15.75
CA ASN A 129 -10.62 -0.25 15.06
C ASN A 129 -9.70 0.54 14.12
N ALA A 130 -8.40 0.29 14.14
CA ALA A 130 -7.45 1.00 13.29
C ALA A 130 -6.40 0.05 12.69
N SER A 131 -6.02 0.26 11.42
CA SER A 131 -4.92 -0.44 10.74
C SER A 131 -3.62 0.37 10.70
N ARG A 132 -3.56 1.44 11.49
CA ARG A 132 -2.38 2.26 11.77
C ARG A 132 -2.41 2.73 13.21
N ALA A 133 -1.29 3.25 13.72
CA ALA A 133 -1.25 3.90 15.02
C ALA A 133 -2.19 5.12 15.06
N ILE A 134 -2.71 5.43 16.25
CA ILE A 134 -3.45 6.67 16.49
C ILE A 134 -2.48 7.86 16.37
N LYS A 135 -2.90 8.91 15.66
CA LYS A 135 -2.10 10.13 15.47
C LYS A 135 -2.18 11.01 16.73
N ASP A 136 -1.14 11.80 16.99
CA ASP A 136 -1.12 12.73 18.13
C ASP A 136 -2.34 13.67 18.14
N SER A 137 -2.75 14.16 16.98
CA SER A 137 -3.94 15.02 16.82
C SER A 137 -5.26 14.32 17.15
N GLU A 138 -5.34 13.00 16.94
CA GLU A 138 -6.50 12.18 17.28
C GLU A 138 -6.54 11.92 18.80
N VAL A 139 -5.38 11.66 19.42
CA VAL A 139 -5.24 11.59 20.88
C VAL A 139 -5.67 12.90 21.54
N GLU A 140 -5.23 14.05 21.02
CA GLU A 140 -5.64 15.37 21.49
C GLU A 140 -7.16 15.57 21.36
N SER A 141 -7.75 15.11 20.25
CA SER A 141 -9.20 15.16 20.04
C SER A 141 -9.95 14.33 21.08
N CYS A 142 -9.50 13.11 21.34
CA CYS A 142 -10.03 12.24 22.39
C CYS A 142 -9.99 12.93 23.77
N ARG A 143 -8.85 13.52 24.12
CA ARG A 143 -8.69 14.25 25.40
C ARG A 143 -9.60 15.47 25.50
N ALA A 144 -9.88 16.14 24.38
CA ALA A 144 -10.79 17.29 24.34
C ALA A 144 -12.22 16.93 24.73
N ILE A 145 -12.65 15.68 24.52
CA ILE A 145 -13.93 15.15 25.00
C ILE A 145 -13.83 14.39 26.33
N GLY A 146 -12.67 14.47 27.00
CA GLY A 146 -12.44 13.84 28.31
C GLY A 146 -12.18 12.33 28.24
N ARG A 147 -11.72 11.81 27.09
CA ARG A 147 -11.31 10.41 26.92
C ARG A 147 -9.79 10.31 26.86
N GLU A 148 -9.23 9.30 27.52
CA GLU A 148 -7.86 8.86 27.27
C GLU A 148 -7.94 7.56 26.46
N PRO A 149 -7.47 7.55 25.20
CA PRO A 149 -7.50 6.34 24.39
C PRO A 149 -6.53 5.31 24.96
N LEU A 150 -6.95 4.05 24.97
CA LEU A 150 -6.10 2.91 25.31
C LEU A 150 -5.90 2.07 24.04
N GLU A 151 -4.64 1.94 23.63
CA GLU A 151 -4.29 1.20 22.41
C GLU A 151 -3.99 -0.26 22.71
N PHE A 152 -4.61 -1.16 21.94
CA PHE A 152 -4.34 -2.59 21.99
C PHE A 152 -3.84 -3.06 20.62
N ARG A 153 -2.61 -3.54 20.57
CA ARG A 153 -2.10 -4.21 19.37
C ARG A 153 -2.67 -5.61 19.27
N VAL A 154 -3.63 -5.80 18.38
CA VAL A 154 -4.33 -7.09 18.16
C VAL A 154 -3.62 -7.99 17.15
N GLY A 155 -2.73 -7.44 16.33
CA GLY A 155 -2.03 -8.18 15.30
C GLY A 155 -0.94 -7.38 14.60
N THR A 156 -0.25 -8.05 13.68
CA THR A 156 0.59 -7.42 12.65
C THR A 156 0.06 -7.91 11.33
N ASP A 157 -0.35 -6.99 10.47
CA ASP A 157 -0.85 -7.32 9.15
C ASP A 157 0.23 -7.05 8.09
N ALA A 158 0.07 -7.68 6.92
CA ALA A 158 0.80 -7.32 5.72
C ALA A 158 -0.15 -6.59 4.76
N LEU A 159 0.36 -5.55 4.10
CA LEU A 159 -0.34 -4.95 2.96
C LEU A 159 0.01 -5.75 1.72
N ALA A 160 -1.00 -6.30 1.04
CA ALA A 160 -0.84 -7.04 -0.19
C ALA A 160 -1.10 -6.12 -1.38
N VAL A 161 -0.12 -6.00 -2.29
CA VAL A 161 -0.36 -5.48 -3.63
C VAL A 161 -0.80 -6.64 -4.51
N VAL A 162 -1.97 -6.50 -5.14
CA VAL A 162 -2.66 -7.61 -5.80
C VAL A 162 -2.98 -7.23 -7.25
N VAL A 163 -2.64 -8.13 -8.16
CA VAL A 163 -3.09 -8.10 -9.56
C VAL A 163 -4.07 -9.25 -9.81
N SER A 164 -4.81 -9.19 -10.90
CA SER A 164 -5.75 -10.24 -11.28
C SER A 164 -5.08 -11.60 -11.45
N ALA A 165 -5.78 -12.69 -11.13
CA ALA A 165 -5.32 -14.05 -11.41
C ALA A 165 -5.16 -14.33 -12.92
N GLU A 166 -5.77 -13.51 -13.79
CA GLU A 166 -5.59 -13.54 -15.24
C GLU A 166 -4.38 -12.71 -15.72
N ASN A 167 -3.70 -11.99 -14.82
CA ASN A 167 -2.46 -11.28 -15.12
C ASN A 167 -1.30 -12.27 -15.20
N ASP A 168 -0.72 -12.45 -16.39
CA ASP A 168 0.36 -13.40 -16.65
C ASP A 168 1.72 -12.74 -16.93
N PHE A 169 1.82 -11.42 -16.72
CA PHE A 169 3.00 -10.63 -17.08
C PHE A 169 3.68 -9.94 -15.89
N VAL A 170 2.93 -9.56 -14.85
CA VAL A 170 3.52 -8.99 -13.62
C VAL A 170 3.97 -10.12 -12.71
N THR A 171 5.22 -10.07 -12.25
CA THR A 171 5.80 -11.04 -11.30
C THR A 171 6.24 -10.36 -10.01
N ASP A 172 6.88 -9.20 -10.13
CA ASP A 172 7.20 -8.30 -9.04
C ASP A 172 7.13 -6.84 -9.51
N LEU A 173 7.03 -5.93 -8.55
CA LEU A 173 7.03 -4.49 -8.77
C LEU A 173 7.91 -3.83 -7.70
N THR A 174 8.71 -2.87 -8.12
CA THR A 174 9.48 -1.99 -7.23
C THR A 174 8.59 -0.88 -6.65
N PHE A 175 9.02 -0.24 -5.56
CA PHE A 175 8.30 0.90 -4.99
C PHE A 175 8.21 2.07 -5.98
N GLU A 176 9.24 2.30 -6.80
CA GLU A 176 9.21 3.32 -7.87
C GLU A 176 8.12 3.01 -8.91
N GLN A 177 7.99 1.74 -9.31
CA GLN A 177 6.92 1.31 -10.21
C GLN A 177 5.54 1.44 -9.56
N LEU A 178 5.38 1.09 -8.29
CA LEU A 178 4.14 1.30 -7.56
C LEU A 178 3.77 2.79 -7.49
N ALA A 179 4.73 3.67 -7.19
CA ALA A 179 4.51 5.11 -7.20
C ALA A 179 4.09 5.61 -8.58
N ALA A 180 4.73 5.12 -9.66
CA ALA A 180 4.38 5.48 -11.04
C ALA A 180 2.96 5.01 -11.42
N ILE A 181 2.60 3.79 -11.04
CA ILE A 181 1.28 3.19 -11.26
C ILE A 181 0.20 3.97 -10.49
N PHE A 182 0.35 4.11 -9.17
CA PHE A 182 -0.69 4.67 -8.30
C PHE A 182 -0.77 6.19 -8.34
N SER A 183 0.24 6.90 -8.87
CA SER A 183 0.11 8.32 -9.24
C SER A 183 -0.57 8.54 -10.59
N GLY A 184 -0.72 7.48 -11.39
CA GLY A 184 -1.18 7.55 -12.77
C GLY A 184 -0.16 8.17 -13.73
N THR A 185 1.11 8.28 -13.33
CA THR A 185 2.21 8.67 -14.22
C THR A 185 2.43 7.61 -15.30
N ALA A 186 2.28 6.33 -14.94
CA ALA A 186 2.13 5.23 -15.88
C ALA A 186 0.64 5.07 -16.22
N ALA A 187 0.28 5.25 -17.49
CA ALA A 187 -1.10 5.08 -17.96
C ALA A 187 -1.37 3.64 -18.45
N THR A 188 -0.32 2.98 -18.95
CA THR A 188 -0.35 1.61 -19.45
C THR A 188 0.71 0.76 -18.77
N TRP A 189 0.51 -0.56 -18.78
CA TRP A 189 1.51 -1.48 -18.21
C TRP A 189 2.86 -1.40 -18.92
N ALA A 190 2.88 -1.08 -20.22
CA ALA A 190 4.11 -0.82 -20.98
C ALA A 190 4.88 0.44 -20.52
N ASP A 191 4.22 1.38 -19.85
CA ASP A 191 4.90 2.55 -19.23
C ASP A 191 5.64 2.15 -17.93
N VAL A 192 5.26 1.03 -17.32
CA VAL A 192 5.88 0.47 -16.10
C VAL A 192 7.11 -0.37 -16.47
N ASP A 193 6.96 -1.24 -17.45
CA ASP A 193 8.03 -2.04 -18.05
C ASP A 193 7.73 -2.24 -19.54
N PRO A 194 8.64 -1.90 -20.48
CA PRO A 194 8.41 -2.04 -21.91
C PRO A 194 8.11 -3.46 -22.41
N SER A 195 8.37 -4.49 -21.60
CA SER A 195 8.03 -5.90 -21.89
C SER A 195 6.57 -6.25 -21.56
N PHE A 196 5.89 -5.43 -20.77
CA PHE A 196 4.48 -5.60 -20.41
C PHE A 196 3.54 -5.15 -21.55
N PRO A 197 2.26 -5.58 -21.55
CA PRO A 197 1.31 -5.19 -22.59
C PRO A 197 1.04 -3.69 -22.59
N ALA A 198 0.77 -3.12 -23.78
CA ALA A 198 0.36 -1.72 -23.94
C ALA A 198 -1.13 -1.52 -23.61
N GLU A 199 -1.56 -2.06 -22.48
CA GLU A 199 -2.94 -2.07 -22.00
C GLU A 199 -3.07 -1.10 -20.83
N ALA A 200 -4.22 -0.40 -20.76
CA ALA A 200 -4.45 0.60 -19.73
C ALA A 200 -4.53 -0.05 -18.34
N ILE A 201 -3.89 0.58 -17.35
CA ILE A 201 -3.92 0.11 -15.96
C ILE A 201 -5.25 0.51 -15.34
N GLN A 202 -5.90 -0.43 -14.65
CA GLN A 202 -7.11 -0.16 -13.87
C GLN A 202 -6.77 -0.13 -12.38
N LEU A 203 -6.89 1.06 -11.78
CA LEU A 203 -6.43 1.32 -10.42
C LEU A 203 -7.57 1.22 -9.42
N PHE A 204 -7.36 0.43 -8.36
CA PHE A 204 -8.25 0.33 -7.21
C PHE A 204 -7.44 0.58 -5.94
N SER A 205 -7.95 1.40 -5.04
CA SER A 205 -7.27 1.76 -3.81
C SER A 205 -8.27 1.86 -2.67
N PRO A 206 -7.86 1.54 -1.42
CA PRO A 206 -8.60 1.95 -0.25
C PRO A 206 -8.85 3.46 -0.30
N GLY A 207 -9.98 3.88 0.27
CA GLY A 207 -10.33 5.29 0.35
C GLY A 207 -9.47 6.05 1.35
N THR A 208 -9.63 7.37 1.37
CA THR A 208 -8.74 8.26 2.13
C THR A 208 -8.93 8.18 3.64
N ASP A 209 -10.02 7.57 4.12
CA ASP A 209 -10.23 7.34 5.55
C ASP A 209 -9.58 6.01 6.00
N SER A 210 -9.04 5.23 5.08
CA SER A 210 -8.40 3.95 5.35
C SER A 210 -7.01 4.11 5.97
N GLY A 211 -6.74 3.32 7.02
CA GLY A 211 -5.39 3.21 7.57
C GLY A 211 -4.42 2.51 6.61
N THR A 212 -4.94 1.68 5.72
CA THR A 212 -4.18 0.99 4.66
C THR A 212 -3.76 1.99 3.59
N PHE A 213 -4.61 2.96 3.26
CA PHE A 213 -4.24 4.09 2.42
C PHE A 213 -3.14 4.94 3.07
N ASP A 214 -3.31 5.31 4.35
CA ASP A 214 -2.30 6.07 5.11
C ASP A 214 -0.93 5.36 5.06
N TYR A 215 -0.89 4.05 5.36
CA TYR A 215 0.34 3.26 5.34
C TYR A 215 0.98 3.19 3.93
N PHE A 216 0.17 3.00 2.89
CA PHE A 216 0.68 2.96 1.51
C PHE A 216 1.28 4.31 1.08
N VAL A 217 0.66 5.42 1.48
CA VAL A 217 1.17 6.77 1.20
C VAL A 217 2.47 7.04 1.94
N GLU A 218 2.58 6.62 3.20
CA GLU A 218 3.82 6.71 3.98
C GLU A 218 4.98 6.00 3.27
N GLU A 219 4.76 4.73 2.87
CA GLU A 219 5.83 3.88 2.35
C GLU A 219 6.16 4.13 0.87
N ILE A 220 5.17 4.49 0.04
CA ILE A 220 5.34 4.60 -1.42
C ILE A 220 5.46 6.05 -1.89
N PHE A 221 4.90 7.00 -1.15
CA PHE A 221 4.80 8.41 -1.54
C PHE A 221 5.46 9.39 -0.56
N ASP A 222 6.28 8.92 0.37
CA ASP A 222 6.95 9.75 1.37
C ASP A 222 5.97 10.72 2.07
N GLU A 223 4.83 10.20 2.50
CA GLU A 223 3.75 10.95 3.17
C GLU A 223 2.98 11.96 2.27
N ASP A 224 3.25 12.07 0.96
CA ASP A 224 2.51 12.96 0.05
C ASP A 224 1.37 12.24 -0.71
N PRO A 225 0.11 12.38 -0.28
CA PRO A 225 -1.01 11.70 -0.91
C PRO A 225 -1.46 12.37 -2.22
N THR A 226 -0.84 13.49 -2.63
CA THR A 226 -1.30 14.28 -3.79
C THR A 226 -1.26 13.47 -5.09
N GLY A 227 -0.24 12.62 -5.26
CA GLY A 227 -0.10 11.77 -6.45
C GLY A 227 -1.27 10.79 -6.57
N ILE A 228 -1.48 9.97 -5.54
CA ILE A 228 -2.49 8.91 -5.56
C ILE A 228 -3.94 9.44 -5.53
N GLN A 229 -4.22 10.51 -4.79
CA GLN A 229 -5.59 11.07 -4.72
C GLN A 229 -6.07 11.65 -6.06
N ASN A 230 -5.13 12.09 -6.90
CA ASN A 230 -5.44 12.72 -8.19
C ASN A 230 -5.17 11.80 -9.39
N ALA A 231 -4.85 10.53 -9.14
CA ALA A 231 -4.54 9.56 -10.18
C ALA A 231 -5.74 9.37 -11.13
N PRO A 232 -5.57 9.54 -12.45
CA PRO A 232 -6.68 9.44 -13.39
C PRO A 232 -7.33 8.05 -13.37
N GLY A 233 -8.64 8.00 -13.12
CA GLY A 233 -9.41 6.76 -13.19
C GLY A 233 -9.26 5.82 -11.99
N ILE A 234 -8.60 6.25 -10.91
CA ILE A 234 -8.54 5.49 -9.66
C ILE A 234 -9.92 5.32 -9.04
N GLN A 235 -10.23 4.11 -8.59
CA GLN A 235 -11.44 3.78 -7.85
C GLN A 235 -11.09 3.64 -6.37
N LEU A 236 -11.61 4.56 -5.56
CA LEU A 236 -11.44 4.60 -4.11
C LEU A 236 -12.63 3.94 -3.40
N SER A 237 -12.38 3.12 -2.40
CA SER A 237 -13.44 2.53 -1.57
C SER A 237 -12.96 2.24 -0.14
N GLU A 238 -13.83 2.46 0.84
CA GLU A 238 -13.60 2.04 2.24
C GLU A 238 -13.99 0.57 2.49
N ASP A 239 -14.54 -0.12 1.49
CA ASP A 239 -14.84 -1.55 1.54
C ASP A 239 -13.84 -2.31 0.67
N ASP A 240 -12.92 -3.03 1.32
CA ASP A 240 -11.88 -3.81 0.64
C ASP A 240 -12.46 -4.87 -0.32
N ASN A 241 -13.70 -5.36 -0.08
CA ASN A 241 -14.33 -6.29 -1.01
C ASN A 241 -14.63 -5.65 -2.37
N VAL A 242 -14.91 -4.34 -2.41
CA VAL A 242 -15.11 -3.61 -3.67
C VAL A 242 -13.81 -3.61 -4.48
N LEU A 243 -12.67 -3.47 -3.80
CA LEU A 243 -11.34 -3.51 -4.44
C LEU A 243 -11.03 -4.91 -4.96
N VAL A 244 -11.31 -5.95 -4.17
CA VAL A 244 -11.18 -7.36 -4.60
C VAL A 244 -12.00 -7.62 -5.85
N GLN A 245 -13.27 -7.19 -5.89
CA GLN A 245 -14.11 -7.35 -7.10
C GLN A 245 -13.56 -6.57 -8.30
N GLY A 246 -12.96 -5.40 -8.07
CA GLY A 246 -12.26 -4.63 -9.09
C GLY A 246 -11.12 -5.39 -9.75
N VAL A 247 -10.26 -6.00 -8.93
CA VAL A 247 -9.13 -6.82 -9.41
C VAL A 247 -9.58 -8.07 -10.15
N LEU A 248 -10.61 -8.75 -9.65
CA LEU A 248 -11.19 -9.93 -10.32
C LEU A 248 -11.84 -9.59 -11.67
N GLY A 249 -12.26 -8.33 -11.86
CA GLY A 249 -12.98 -7.90 -13.07
C GLY A 249 -12.10 -7.69 -14.30
N SER A 250 -10.77 -7.67 -14.18
CA SER A 250 -9.89 -7.43 -15.34
C SER A 250 -8.46 -7.94 -15.17
N PRO A 251 -7.84 -8.55 -16.20
CA PRO A 251 -6.42 -8.94 -16.18
C PRO A 251 -5.45 -7.76 -16.02
N TYR A 252 -5.91 -6.54 -16.27
CA TYR A 252 -5.09 -5.31 -16.22
C TYR A 252 -5.32 -4.48 -14.96
N ALA A 253 -6.08 -5.00 -14.00
CA ALA A 253 -6.35 -4.35 -12.74
C ALA A 253 -5.25 -4.62 -11.70
N ILE A 254 -5.01 -3.61 -10.87
CA ILE A 254 -4.14 -3.67 -9.69
C ILE A 254 -4.82 -2.96 -8.53
N ALA A 255 -4.67 -3.54 -7.34
CA ALA A 255 -5.09 -2.94 -6.09
C ALA A 255 -4.06 -3.18 -4.99
N TYR A 256 -4.32 -2.58 -3.84
CA TYR A 256 -3.70 -3.00 -2.59
C TYR A 256 -4.74 -2.98 -1.46
N PHE A 257 -4.59 -3.88 -0.50
CA PHE A 257 -5.45 -3.97 0.68
C PHE A 257 -4.79 -4.84 1.75
N GLY A 258 -5.38 -4.90 2.94
CA GLY A 258 -4.89 -5.76 4.04
C GLY A 258 -4.93 -7.23 3.66
N TYR A 259 -3.96 -8.01 4.14
CA TYR A 259 -3.77 -9.42 3.76
C TYR A 259 -4.99 -10.30 4.09
N ALA A 260 -5.80 -9.90 5.07
CA ALA A 260 -7.06 -10.58 5.40
C ALA A 260 -8.03 -10.75 4.22
N TYR A 261 -7.92 -9.89 3.19
CA TYR A 261 -8.76 -9.93 1.98
C TYR A 261 -8.08 -10.64 0.79
N TYR A 262 -6.80 -10.99 0.92
CA TYR A 262 -6.09 -11.73 -0.11
C TYR A 262 -6.57 -13.19 -0.17
N GLN A 263 -6.90 -13.65 -1.37
CA GLN A 263 -7.28 -15.04 -1.66
C GLN A 263 -6.40 -15.51 -2.83
N GLU A 264 -5.70 -16.64 -2.64
CA GLU A 264 -4.90 -17.31 -3.67
C GLU A 264 -5.74 -17.98 -4.77
#